data_AF-A0A944C680-F1
#
_entry.id   AF-A0A944C680-F1
#
_cell.length_a   1.000
_cell.length_b   1.000
_cell.length_c   1.000
_cell.angle_alpha   90.00
_cell.angle_beta   90.00
_cell.angle_gamma   90.00
#
_symmetry.space_group_name_H-M   'P 1'
#
loop_
_entity.id
_entity.type
_entity.pdbx_description
1 polymer ?
#
loop_
_entity_poly.entity_id
_entity_poly.type
_entity_poly.pdbx_seq_one_letter_code
_entity_poly.pdbx_strand_id
1 'polypeptide(L)'
;IEFLVVSGFLGAGKTTTMIALAEYMDAHMQKVGIIANDLGAQLVDTNLTRESGCTVEEIASGCICYQMENTVDRIRRMRDGAGAKLVMSDIPGCGVGTVEHVYKQVLRDNSDEFWLGPLTVIVDPERLRMIMPEQADINLPPELKYLLETQVEEADLVVLNKIDKLSEPELQRYLDFLGEVCEVPVMAISAREGTGIPQLAEYLVSHGSSLREVEIDYAGPDYSQAEGVLTWYNRRLYLKTQDGSAVDFNAIVDELVEGIRMGLIERKGNAPHLKVYGLNGEDFVKGSLIGVDYDTEYERELEHDCANLRVILNARVTCPARPFSRIADDALDELCEEHGLDCQVFFTECFGMTDEGRR
;
A
#
# COMPACT_ATOMS: atom_id res chain seq x y z
N ILE A 1 12.12 22.60 -1.23
CA ILE A 1 12.24 21.13 -1.41
C ILE A 1 11.01 20.66 -2.14
N GLU A 2 11.14 19.70 -3.05
CA GLU A 2 9.99 19.12 -3.73
C GLU A 2 9.33 18.09 -2.82
N PHE A 3 8.01 18.12 -2.71
CA PHE A 3 7.22 17.12 -2.00
C PHE A 3 6.10 16.64 -2.91
N LEU A 4 5.92 15.34 -3.05
CA LEU A 4 4.81 14.78 -3.79
C LEU A 4 4.19 13.61 -3.04
N VAL A 5 2.90 13.40 -3.29
CA VAL A 5 2.16 12.26 -2.77
C VAL A 5 1.85 11.27 -3.88
N VAL A 6 2.14 10.00 -3.61
CA VAL A 6 1.75 8.85 -4.42
C VAL A 6 0.51 8.22 -3.81
N SER A 7 -0.65 8.48 -4.41
CA SER A 7 -1.94 7.89 -4.05
C SER A 7 -2.24 6.67 -4.92
N GLY A 8 -3.38 6.03 -4.69
CA GLY A 8 -3.85 4.87 -5.44
C GLY A 8 -4.42 3.78 -4.56
N PHE A 9 -5.24 2.92 -5.17
CA PHE A 9 -6.04 1.94 -4.44
C PHE A 9 -5.18 0.86 -3.75
N LEU A 10 -5.83 0.09 -2.87
CA LEU A 10 -5.22 -1.05 -2.18
C LEU A 10 -4.63 -2.07 -3.17
N GLY A 11 -3.33 -2.33 -3.04
CA GLY A 11 -2.60 -3.27 -3.89
C GLY A 11 -2.10 -2.70 -5.24
N ALA A 12 -2.26 -1.39 -5.50
CA ALA A 12 -1.84 -0.78 -6.77
C ALA A 12 -0.32 -0.75 -7.01
N GLY A 13 0.49 -0.96 -5.97
CA GLY A 13 1.96 -0.95 -6.06
C GLY A 13 2.61 0.41 -5.78
N LYS A 14 1.98 1.26 -4.97
CA LYS A 14 2.51 2.58 -4.54
C LYS A 14 3.93 2.50 -4.00
N THR A 15 4.16 1.68 -2.97
CA THR A 15 5.47 1.53 -2.31
C THR A 15 6.54 1.06 -3.30
N THR A 16 6.23 0.02 -4.08
CA THR A 16 7.14 -0.49 -5.13
C THR A 16 7.49 0.58 -6.16
N THR A 17 6.50 1.40 -6.56
CA THR A 17 6.71 2.51 -7.50
C THR A 17 7.60 3.59 -6.91
N MET A 18 7.38 3.99 -5.65
CA MET A 18 8.24 4.97 -4.98
C MET A 18 9.68 4.49 -4.85
N ILE A 19 9.90 3.20 -4.56
CA ILE A 19 11.24 2.63 -4.46
C ILE A 19 11.93 2.62 -5.83
N ALA A 20 11.26 2.12 -6.87
CA ALA A 20 11.81 2.11 -8.23
C ALA A 20 12.14 3.53 -8.74
N LEU A 21 11.29 4.51 -8.43
CA LEU A 21 11.55 5.92 -8.71
C LEU A 21 12.76 6.44 -7.92
N ALA A 22 12.82 6.18 -6.62
CA ALA A 22 13.93 6.65 -5.78
C ALA A 22 15.26 6.05 -6.25
N GLU A 23 15.32 4.76 -6.55
CA GLU A 23 16.52 4.10 -7.10
C GLU A 23 16.98 4.74 -8.40
N TYR A 24 16.06 4.94 -9.35
CA TYR A 24 16.37 5.56 -10.63
C TYR A 24 16.83 7.01 -10.46
N MET A 25 16.11 7.80 -9.66
CA MET A 25 16.38 9.22 -9.46
C MET A 25 17.69 9.44 -8.68
N ASP A 26 17.97 8.64 -7.66
CA ASP A 26 19.22 8.72 -6.90
C ASP A 26 20.44 8.42 -7.77
N ALA A 27 20.30 7.51 -8.73
CA ALA A 27 21.37 7.13 -9.65
C ALA A 27 21.56 8.12 -10.81
N HIS A 28 20.49 8.75 -11.30
CA HIS A 28 20.52 9.48 -12.57
C HIS A 28 20.14 10.97 -12.49
N MET A 29 19.51 11.42 -11.39
CA MET A 29 18.88 12.74 -11.32
C MET A 29 19.24 13.49 -10.02
N GLN A 30 18.53 13.21 -8.94
CA GLN A 30 18.61 13.94 -7.67
C GLN A 30 18.33 13.01 -6.50
N LYS A 31 18.82 13.39 -5.31
CA LYS A 31 18.58 12.63 -4.09
C LYS A 31 17.12 12.67 -3.67
N VAL A 32 16.54 11.50 -3.43
CA VAL A 32 15.13 11.32 -3.07
C VAL A 32 14.99 10.70 -1.68
N GLY A 33 14.04 11.22 -0.91
CA GLY A 33 13.55 10.60 0.32
C GLY A 33 12.17 9.98 0.14
N ILE A 34 11.85 8.93 0.89
CA ILE A 34 10.50 8.35 0.94
C ILE A 34 10.00 8.38 2.38
N ILE A 35 8.76 8.82 2.56
CA ILE A 35 8.00 8.66 3.79
C ILE A 35 6.94 7.58 3.58
N ALA A 36 7.05 6.46 4.28
CA ALA A 36 6.11 5.35 4.16
C ALA A 36 5.04 5.40 5.27
N ASN A 37 3.76 5.29 4.90
CA ASN A 37 2.62 5.28 5.84
C ASN A 37 2.16 3.88 6.28
N ASP A 38 2.57 2.81 5.59
CA ASP A 38 2.11 1.45 5.95
C ASP A 38 2.94 0.86 7.11
N LEU A 39 2.26 0.35 8.14
CA LEU A 39 2.78 -0.10 9.46
C LEU A 39 3.73 -1.33 9.41
N GLY A 40 4.12 -1.76 8.20
CA GLY A 40 5.15 -2.76 7.93
C GLY A 40 6.50 -2.17 7.48
N ALA A 41 6.57 -0.88 7.16
CA ALA A 41 7.77 -0.24 6.61
C ALA A 41 9.03 -0.42 7.48
N GLN A 42 8.93 -0.46 8.82
CA GLN A 42 10.08 -0.71 9.70
C GLN A 42 10.87 -1.99 9.34
N LEU A 43 10.19 -3.03 8.86
CA LEU A 43 10.82 -4.34 8.64
C LEU A 43 10.98 -4.68 7.15
N VAL A 44 10.12 -4.13 6.28
CA VAL A 44 10.28 -4.23 4.82
C VAL A 44 11.44 -3.36 4.34
N ASP A 45 11.56 -2.16 4.88
CA ASP A 45 12.43 -1.15 4.30
C ASP A 45 13.77 -1.03 5.01
N THR A 46 14.03 -1.58 6.20
CA THR A 46 15.44 -1.57 6.70
C THR A 46 16.37 -2.43 5.82
N ASN A 47 15.84 -3.46 5.15
CA ASN A 47 16.61 -4.28 4.23
C ASN A 47 16.46 -3.81 2.77
N LEU A 48 15.25 -3.42 2.31
CA LEU A 48 15.10 -2.81 0.96
C LEU A 48 15.84 -1.47 0.84
N THR A 49 15.91 -0.64 1.89
CA THR A 49 16.74 0.58 1.87
C THR A 49 18.23 0.31 1.91
N ARG A 50 18.67 -0.79 2.53
CA ARG A 50 20.09 -1.18 2.53
C ARG A 50 20.53 -1.70 1.18
N GLU A 51 19.67 -2.42 0.48
CA GLU A 51 19.93 -2.92 -0.88
C GLU A 51 19.81 -1.80 -1.94
N SER A 52 18.78 -0.93 -1.85
CA SER A 52 18.55 0.17 -2.80
C SER A 52 19.39 1.44 -2.54
N GLY A 53 19.86 1.64 -1.30
CA GLY A 53 20.54 2.86 -0.86
C GLY A 53 19.62 4.07 -0.64
N CYS A 54 18.29 3.89 -0.76
CA CYS A 54 17.31 4.97 -0.64
C CYS A 54 17.13 5.47 0.81
N THR A 55 16.92 6.77 0.99
CA THR A 55 16.58 7.34 2.32
C THR A 55 15.10 7.18 2.59
N VAL A 56 14.73 6.28 3.50
CA VAL A 56 13.32 6.05 3.87
C VAL A 56 13.11 6.33 5.35
N GLU A 57 12.07 7.08 5.68
CA GLU A 57 11.56 7.19 7.05
C GLU A 57 10.10 6.72 7.12
N GLU A 58 9.72 6.16 8.27
CA GLU A 58 8.33 5.79 8.54
C GLU A 58 7.63 6.85 9.40
N ILE A 59 6.35 7.06 9.13
CA ILE A 59 5.43 7.70 10.07
C ILE A 59 4.71 6.64 10.88
N ALA A 60 5.18 6.44 12.11
CA ALA A 60 4.56 5.53 13.06
C ALA A 60 3.25 6.12 13.60
N SER A 61 2.26 5.25 13.82
CA SER A 61 1.03 5.59 14.56
C SER A 61 0.14 6.65 13.93
N GLY A 62 0.10 6.74 12.59
CA GLY A 62 -0.84 7.62 11.89
C GLY A 62 -0.55 7.73 10.40
N CYS A 63 -1.47 8.33 9.66
CA CYS A 63 -1.26 8.76 8.28
C CYS A 63 -0.64 10.18 8.26
N ILE A 64 0.12 10.54 7.22
CA ILE A 64 0.57 11.93 6.97
C ILE A 64 -0.57 12.94 7.15
N CYS A 65 -1.79 12.59 6.72
CA CYS A 65 -2.98 13.45 6.82
C CYS A 65 -3.34 13.87 8.25
N TYR A 66 -2.90 13.11 9.26
CA TYR A 66 -3.18 13.37 10.69
C TYR A 66 -1.96 13.87 11.46
N GLN A 67 -0.78 13.90 10.84
CA GLN A 67 0.48 14.23 11.51
C GLN A 67 1.33 15.21 10.70
N MET A 68 0.71 16.23 10.10
CA MET A 68 1.37 17.14 9.16
C MET A 68 2.64 17.81 9.71
N GLU A 69 2.64 18.26 10.98
CA GLU A 69 3.86 18.82 11.60
C GLU A 69 5.02 17.81 11.62
N ASN A 70 4.74 16.56 12.01
CA ASN A 70 5.74 15.47 12.00
C ASN A 70 6.21 15.17 10.57
N THR A 71 5.29 15.13 9.60
CA THR A 71 5.60 14.93 8.18
C THR A 71 6.57 16.01 7.68
N VAL A 72 6.27 17.28 7.92
CA VAL A 72 7.13 18.41 7.53
C VAL A 72 8.50 18.33 8.20
N ASP A 73 8.56 18.02 9.50
CA ASP A 73 9.83 17.88 10.22
C ASP A 73 10.68 16.71 9.71
N ARG A 74 10.07 15.64 9.21
CA ARG A 74 10.78 14.53 8.56
C ARG A 74 11.32 14.94 7.20
N ILE A 75 10.53 15.64 6.39
CA ILE A 75 10.99 16.15 5.09
C ILE A 75 12.19 17.09 5.29
N ARG A 76 12.14 17.98 6.30
CA ARG A 76 13.27 18.84 6.68
C ARG A 76 14.50 18.04 7.09
N ARG A 77 14.33 16.98 7.90
CA ARG A 77 15.43 16.09 8.29
C ARG A 77 16.07 15.38 7.11
N MET A 78 15.28 14.86 6.17
CA MET A 78 15.80 14.24 4.95
C MET A 78 16.55 15.26 4.07
N ARG A 79 16.02 16.49 3.95
CA ARG A 79 16.70 17.58 3.24
C ARG A 79 18.05 17.89 3.86
N ASP A 80 18.08 18.12 5.16
CA ASP A 80 19.25 18.67 5.85
C ASP A 80 20.29 17.59 6.19
N GLY A 81 19.84 16.36 6.46
CA GLY A 81 20.70 15.23 6.82
C GLY A 81 21.17 14.40 5.62
N ALA A 82 20.26 14.06 4.70
CA ALA A 82 20.56 13.20 3.55
C ALA A 82 20.73 13.98 2.24
N GLY A 83 20.47 15.29 2.23
CA GLY A 83 20.59 16.13 1.04
C GLY A 83 19.44 15.94 0.04
N ALA A 84 18.32 15.34 0.47
CA ALA A 84 17.17 15.08 -0.39
C ALA A 84 16.65 16.38 -1.04
N LYS A 85 16.38 16.30 -2.34
CA LYS A 85 15.82 17.39 -3.16
C LYS A 85 14.33 17.21 -3.42
N LEU A 86 13.90 15.95 -3.41
CA LEU A 86 12.52 15.53 -3.52
C LEU A 86 12.22 14.53 -2.39
N VAL A 87 11.05 14.65 -1.77
CA VAL A 87 10.52 13.64 -0.85
C VAL A 87 9.16 13.16 -1.35
N MET A 88 9.00 11.85 -1.47
CA MET A 88 7.73 11.21 -1.80
C MET A 88 7.08 10.67 -0.53
N SER A 89 5.76 10.72 -0.45
CA SER A 89 5.02 9.94 0.54
C SER A 89 3.87 9.22 -0.13
N ASP A 90 3.55 8.01 0.31
CA ASP A 90 2.25 7.43 -0.02
C ASP A 90 1.15 8.00 0.90
N ILE A 91 -0.08 7.56 0.67
CA ILE A 91 -1.19 7.62 1.64
C ILE A 91 -1.85 6.24 1.71
N PRO A 92 -2.66 5.95 2.76
CA PRO A 92 -3.43 4.72 2.80
C PRO A 92 -4.22 4.47 1.51
N GLY A 93 -4.29 3.21 1.07
CA GLY A 93 -4.86 2.89 -0.24
C GLY A 93 -6.35 3.18 -0.41
N CYS A 94 -7.08 3.49 0.66
CA CYS A 94 -8.48 3.95 0.61
C CYS A 94 -8.62 5.45 0.90
N GLY A 95 -7.51 6.18 1.11
CA GLY A 95 -7.54 7.60 1.42
C GLY A 95 -7.94 8.44 0.20
N VAL A 96 -8.80 9.43 0.44
CA VAL A 96 -9.25 10.46 -0.49
C VAL A 96 -9.11 11.84 0.18
N GLY A 97 -9.12 12.91 -0.59
CA GLY A 97 -8.95 14.28 -0.11
C GLY A 97 -7.49 14.65 0.13
N THR A 98 -6.57 14.09 -0.66
CA THR A 98 -5.13 14.32 -0.49
C THR A 98 -4.78 15.79 -0.70
N VAL A 99 -5.43 16.43 -1.67
CA VAL A 99 -5.19 17.85 -1.96
C VAL A 99 -5.57 18.72 -0.76
N GLU A 100 -6.72 18.45 -0.15
CA GLU A 100 -7.22 19.21 1.00
C GLU A 100 -6.45 18.92 2.30
N HIS A 101 -6.27 17.64 2.63
CA HIS A 101 -5.72 17.23 3.93
C HIS A 101 -4.20 17.22 3.98
N VAL A 102 -3.52 17.20 2.83
CA VAL A 102 -2.06 17.17 2.78
C VAL A 102 -1.51 18.40 2.07
N TYR A 103 -1.74 18.54 0.76
CA TYR A 103 -1.07 19.58 -0.05
C TYR A 103 -1.40 21.00 0.43
N LYS A 104 -2.70 21.32 0.60
CA LYS A 104 -3.12 22.63 1.12
C LYS A 104 -2.64 22.88 2.55
N GLN A 105 -2.54 21.84 3.40
CA GLN A 105 -1.99 21.98 4.74
C GLN A 105 -0.48 22.30 4.70
N VAL A 106 0.30 21.61 3.86
CA VAL A 106 1.73 21.92 3.66
C VAL A 106 1.91 23.38 3.24
N LEU A 107 1.15 23.83 2.24
CA LEU A 107 1.27 25.19 1.70
C LEU A 107 0.82 26.28 2.69
N ARG A 108 -0.22 26.01 3.48
CA ARG A 108 -0.75 26.99 4.46
C ARG A 108 0.33 27.46 5.42
N ASP A 109 1.15 26.53 5.90
CA ASP A 109 2.13 26.80 6.95
C ASP A 109 3.58 26.88 6.44
N ASN A 110 3.86 26.43 5.20
CA ASN A 110 5.23 26.27 4.68
C ASN A 110 5.39 26.60 3.16
N SER A 111 4.55 27.48 2.60
CA SER A 111 4.55 27.78 1.15
C SER A 111 5.86 28.33 0.58
N ASP A 112 6.72 28.93 1.39
CA ASP A 112 8.04 29.45 0.98
C ASP A 112 9.13 28.36 0.91
N GLU A 113 8.88 27.19 1.52
CA GLU A 113 9.84 26.10 1.64
C GLU A 113 9.55 24.93 0.69
N PHE A 114 8.28 24.72 0.34
CA PHE A 114 7.82 23.53 -0.38
C PHE A 114 7.35 23.83 -1.80
N TRP A 115 7.79 23.00 -2.74
CA TRP A 115 7.21 22.88 -4.07
C TRP A 115 6.45 21.57 -4.15
N LEU A 116 5.19 21.60 -4.58
CA LEU A 116 4.38 20.38 -4.65
C LEU A 116 4.43 19.76 -6.04
N GLY A 117 4.90 18.51 -6.11
CA GLY A 117 4.84 17.71 -7.34
C GLY A 117 3.40 17.23 -7.63
N PRO A 118 3.14 16.73 -8.83
CA PRO A 118 1.80 16.28 -9.23
C PRO A 118 1.30 15.18 -8.28
N LEU A 119 0.05 15.30 -7.82
CA LEU A 119 -0.62 14.22 -7.11
C LEU A 119 -0.75 13.02 -8.07
N THR A 120 0.04 11.99 -7.78
CA THR A 120 0.22 10.86 -8.69
C THR A 120 -0.61 9.68 -8.18
N VAL A 121 -1.56 9.20 -8.97
CA VAL A 121 -2.46 8.11 -8.59
C VAL A 121 -2.08 6.85 -9.36
N ILE A 122 -1.57 5.87 -8.62
CA ILE A 122 -1.23 4.56 -9.18
C ILE A 122 -2.50 3.73 -9.28
N VAL A 123 -2.79 3.25 -10.49
CA VAL A 123 -3.90 2.35 -10.77
C VAL A 123 -3.38 0.98 -11.21
N ASP A 124 -4.14 -0.04 -10.84
CA ASP A 124 -3.83 -1.44 -11.15
C ASP A 124 -4.90 -2.00 -12.10
N PRO A 125 -4.52 -2.79 -13.12
CA PRO A 125 -5.46 -3.33 -14.12
C PRO A 125 -6.62 -4.10 -13.50
N GLU A 126 -6.37 -4.84 -12.42
CA GLU A 126 -7.40 -5.63 -11.75
C GLU A 126 -8.39 -4.75 -10.99
N ARG A 127 -7.91 -3.72 -10.29
CA ARG A 127 -8.77 -2.73 -9.61
C ARG A 127 -9.58 -1.88 -10.58
N LEU A 128 -9.03 -1.53 -11.74
CA LEU A 128 -9.77 -0.79 -12.75
C LEU A 128 -11.01 -1.53 -13.23
N ARG A 129 -11.03 -2.87 -13.21
CA ARG A 129 -12.20 -3.66 -13.60
C ARG A 129 -13.47 -3.33 -12.78
N MET A 130 -13.31 -2.76 -11.58
CA MET A 130 -14.43 -2.27 -10.76
C MET A 130 -15.24 -1.17 -11.45
N ILE A 131 -14.55 -0.29 -12.20
CA ILE A 131 -15.11 0.92 -12.81
C ILE A 131 -15.19 0.81 -14.34
N MET A 132 -14.63 -0.25 -14.92
CA MET A 132 -14.75 -0.51 -16.36
C MET A 132 -16.20 -0.87 -16.76
N PRO A 133 -16.61 -0.57 -18.02
CA PRO A 133 -17.97 -0.81 -18.50
C PRO A 133 -18.43 -2.27 -18.45
N GLU A 134 -17.49 -3.20 -18.46
CA GLU A 134 -17.74 -4.65 -18.38
C GLU A 134 -18.33 -5.07 -17.02
N GLN A 135 -18.21 -4.23 -15.98
CA GLN A 135 -18.71 -4.47 -14.62
C GLN A 135 -18.33 -5.86 -14.09
N ALA A 136 -17.07 -6.24 -14.24
CA ALA A 136 -16.60 -7.53 -13.76
C ALA A 136 -16.82 -7.66 -12.25
N ASP A 137 -17.30 -8.83 -11.83
CA ASP A 137 -17.34 -9.18 -10.41
C ASP A 137 -15.93 -9.62 -9.99
N ILE A 138 -15.29 -8.79 -9.16
CA ILE A 138 -13.99 -9.09 -8.54
C ILE A 138 -14.14 -9.36 -7.04
N ASN A 139 -15.36 -9.70 -6.62
CA ASN A 139 -15.78 -9.98 -5.24
C ASN A 139 -15.45 -8.86 -4.24
N LEU A 140 -15.28 -7.62 -4.72
CA LEU A 140 -15.16 -6.43 -3.88
C LEU A 140 -16.50 -5.70 -3.77
N PRO A 141 -16.81 -5.10 -2.61
CA PRO A 141 -18.02 -4.32 -2.44
C PRO A 141 -18.10 -3.16 -3.46
N PRO A 142 -19.24 -2.95 -4.12
CA PRO A 142 -19.42 -1.89 -5.11
C PRO A 142 -19.20 -0.49 -4.51
N GLU A 143 -19.38 -0.34 -3.21
CA GLU A 143 -19.14 0.90 -2.46
C GLU A 143 -17.68 1.37 -2.60
N LEU A 144 -16.72 0.43 -2.77
CA LEU A 144 -15.31 0.77 -2.94
C LEU A 144 -15.00 1.47 -4.27
N LYS A 145 -15.91 1.41 -5.25
CA LYS A 145 -15.78 2.13 -6.54
C LYS A 145 -15.64 3.62 -6.30
N TYR A 146 -16.45 4.16 -5.38
CA TYR A 146 -16.43 5.58 -5.02
C TYR A 146 -15.02 6.05 -4.64
N LEU A 147 -14.28 5.26 -3.85
CA LEU A 147 -12.92 5.62 -3.43
C LEU A 147 -11.93 5.61 -4.60
N LEU A 148 -12.02 4.62 -5.49
CA LEU A 148 -11.17 4.54 -6.68
C LEU A 148 -11.46 5.70 -7.64
N GLU A 149 -12.73 5.98 -7.92
CA GLU A 149 -13.16 7.08 -8.79
C GLU A 149 -12.70 8.43 -8.23
N THR A 150 -12.92 8.66 -6.93
CA THR A 150 -12.49 9.89 -6.24
C THR A 150 -10.97 10.06 -6.30
N GLN A 151 -10.20 8.99 -6.05
CA GLN A 151 -8.74 9.04 -6.17
C GLN A 151 -8.30 9.44 -7.58
N VAL A 152 -8.90 8.84 -8.62
CA VAL A 152 -8.59 9.18 -10.02
C VAL A 152 -8.99 10.62 -10.36
N GLU A 153 -10.11 11.11 -9.83
CA GLU A 153 -10.59 12.48 -10.06
C GLU A 153 -9.69 13.55 -9.43
N GLU A 154 -9.08 13.25 -8.27
CA GLU A 154 -8.13 14.14 -7.59
C GLU A 154 -6.76 14.20 -8.29
N ALA A 155 -6.45 13.24 -9.16
CA ALA A 155 -5.11 13.07 -9.73
C ALA A 155 -4.68 14.27 -10.58
N ASP A 156 -3.40 14.65 -10.48
CA ASP A 156 -2.71 15.45 -11.50
C ASP A 156 -2.11 14.54 -12.60
N LEU A 157 -1.87 13.27 -12.25
CA LEU A 157 -1.28 12.24 -13.09
C LEU A 157 -1.83 10.87 -12.69
N VAL A 158 -2.31 10.10 -13.67
CA VAL A 158 -2.69 8.70 -13.46
C VAL A 158 -1.62 7.79 -14.04
N VAL A 159 -1.21 6.78 -13.28
CA VAL A 159 -0.16 5.83 -13.69
C VAL A 159 -0.70 4.41 -13.62
N LEU A 160 -0.88 3.79 -14.78
CA LEU A 160 -1.21 2.39 -14.92
C LEU A 160 0.05 1.54 -14.64
N ASN A 161 0.07 0.86 -13.50
CA ASN A 161 1.16 -0.02 -13.10
C ASN A 161 0.91 -1.48 -13.51
N LYS A 162 1.91 -2.35 -13.30
CA LYS A 162 1.86 -3.80 -13.56
C LYS A 162 1.62 -4.17 -15.01
N ILE A 163 2.09 -3.34 -15.94
CA ILE A 163 1.96 -3.64 -17.38
C ILE A 163 2.73 -4.89 -17.81
N ASP A 164 3.68 -5.36 -17.00
CA ASP A 164 4.37 -6.64 -17.19
C ASP A 164 3.43 -7.86 -17.16
N LYS A 165 2.24 -7.71 -16.56
CA LYS A 165 1.21 -8.76 -16.52
C LYS A 165 0.22 -8.70 -17.68
N LEU A 166 0.35 -7.72 -18.58
CA LEU A 166 -0.60 -7.46 -19.65
C LEU A 166 -0.01 -7.81 -21.02
N SER A 167 -0.83 -8.41 -21.87
CA SER A 167 -0.59 -8.42 -23.31
C SER A 167 -0.79 -7.03 -23.91
N GLU A 168 -0.22 -6.77 -25.08
CA GLU A 168 -0.36 -5.48 -25.78
C GLU A 168 -1.83 -5.09 -26.03
N PRO A 169 -2.75 -6.00 -26.44
CA PRO A 169 -4.18 -5.67 -26.55
C PRO A 169 -4.84 -5.32 -25.22
N GLU A 170 -4.46 -5.99 -24.13
CA GLU A 170 -4.99 -5.68 -22.80
C GLU A 170 -4.51 -4.32 -22.32
N LEU A 171 -3.22 -4.03 -22.48
CA LEU A 171 -2.65 -2.72 -22.16
C LEU A 171 -3.38 -1.60 -22.92
N GLN A 172 -3.56 -1.75 -24.23
CA GLN A 172 -4.27 -0.74 -25.02
C GLN A 172 -5.71 -0.54 -24.54
N ARG A 173 -6.42 -1.63 -24.21
CA ARG A 173 -7.78 -1.57 -23.66
C ARG A 173 -7.85 -0.73 -22.37
N TYR A 174 -6.90 -0.91 -21.46
CA TYR A 174 -6.85 -0.13 -20.21
C TYR A 174 -6.46 1.33 -20.47
N LEU A 175 -5.52 1.59 -21.38
CA LEU A 175 -5.13 2.95 -21.75
C LEU A 175 -6.26 3.72 -22.44
N ASP A 176 -7.02 3.07 -23.32
CA ASP A 176 -8.19 3.65 -23.98
C ASP A 176 -9.24 4.03 -22.94
N PHE A 177 -9.57 3.11 -22.02
CA PHE A 177 -10.51 3.39 -20.93
C PHE A 177 -10.05 4.56 -20.05
N LEU A 178 -8.79 4.56 -19.61
CA LEU A 178 -8.24 5.66 -18.82
C LEU A 178 -8.23 6.98 -19.58
N GLY A 179 -7.97 6.96 -20.90
CA GLY A 179 -8.06 8.15 -21.75
C GLY A 179 -9.48 8.68 -21.94
N GLU A 180 -10.51 7.84 -21.76
CA GLU A 180 -11.91 8.27 -21.77
C GLU A 180 -12.37 8.86 -20.44
N VAL A 181 -11.91 8.30 -19.31
CA VAL A 181 -12.39 8.70 -17.97
C VAL A 181 -11.50 9.73 -17.26
N CYS A 182 -10.23 9.85 -17.64
CA CYS A 182 -9.29 10.79 -17.04
C CYS A 182 -9.12 12.03 -17.91
N GLU A 183 -9.26 13.21 -17.30
CA GLU A 183 -8.93 14.49 -17.96
C GLU A 183 -7.45 14.88 -17.83
N VAL A 184 -6.66 14.04 -17.16
CA VAL A 184 -5.24 14.27 -16.85
C VAL A 184 -4.35 13.27 -17.59
N PRO A 185 -3.04 13.55 -17.70
CA PRO A 185 -2.12 12.63 -18.35
C PRO A 185 -2.15 11.24 -17.74
N VAL A 186 -2.06 10.23 -18.61
CA VAL A 186 -1.98 8.81 -18.25
C VAL A 186 -0.63 8.27 -18.70
N MET A 187 0.09 7.63 -17.79
CA MET A 187 1.34 6.93 -18.08
C MET A 187 1.23 5.45 -17.73
N ALA A 188 2.06 4.62 -18.37
CA ALA A 188 2.11 3.18 -18.14
C ALA A 188 3.50 2.77 -17.65
N ILE A 189 3.56 1.99 -16.56
CA ILE A 189 4.81 1.50 -15.99
C ILE A 189 4.71 0.03 -15.57
N SER A 190 5.88 -0.61 -15.47
CA SER A 190 6.08 -1.73 -14.54
C SER A 190 7.07 -1.28 -13.49
N ALA A 191 6.57 -1.04 -12.25
CA ALA A 191 7.45 -0.71 -11.14
C ALA A 191 8.41 -1.86 -10.79
N ARG A 192 8.03 -3.11 -11.08
CA ARG A 192 8.85 -4.30 -10.84
C ARG A 192 10.00 -4.40 -11.83
N GLU A 193 9.71 -4.24 -13.12
CA GLU A 193 10.69 -4.41 -14.20
C GLU A 193 11.41 -3.10 -14.57
N GLY A 194 11.00 -1.97 -13.98
CA GLY A 194 11.56 -0.64 -14.26
C GLY A 194 11.07 0.01 -15.57
N THR A 195 10.24 -0.69 -16.36
CA THR A 195 9.68 -0.16 -17.61
C THR A 195 8.85 1.10 -17.33
N GLY A 196 9.15 2.21 -18.02
CA GLY A 196 8.43 3.48 -17.90
C GLY A 196 8.86 4.36 -16.71
N ILE A 197 9.67 3.84 -15.78
CA ILE A 197 10.17 4.61 -14.62
C ILE A 197 11.00 5.83 -15.03
N PRO A 198 11.92 5.76 -16.02
CA PRO A 198 12.66 6.94 -16.47
C PRO A 198 11.77 8.09 -16.91
N GLN A 199 10.76 7.80 -17.74
CA GLN A 199 9.82 8.79 -18.27
C GLN A 199 8.95 9.36 -17.15
N LEU A 200 8.52 8.52 -16.21
CA LEU A 200 7.76 8.96 -15.05
C LEU A 200 8.59 9.90 -14.19
N ALA A 201 9.84 9.56 -13.88
CA ALA A 201 10.74 10.40 -13.09
C ALA A 201 10.96 11.78 -13.75
N GLU A 202 11.18 11.82 -15.06
CA GLU A 202 11.30 13.08 -15.83
C GLU A 202 10.02 13.92 -15.76
N TYR A 203 8.84 13.29 -15.85
CA TYR A 203 7.57 13.98 -15.73
C TYR A 203 7.41 14.60 -14.33
N LEU A 204 7.67 13.83 -13.27
CA LEU A 204 7.46 14.24 -11.88
C LEU A 204 8.31 15.45 -11.47
N VAL A 205 9.54 15.58 -12.00
CA VAL A 205 10.41 16.73 -11.69
C VAL A 205 10.16 17.95 -12.57
N SER A 206 9.40 17.81 -13.66
CA SER A 206 9.12 18.88 -14.62
C SER A 206 7.73 19.50 -14.45
N HIS A 207 6.88 18.88 -13.64
CA HIS A 207 5.50 19.31 -13.40
C HIS A 207 5.28 19.60 -11.92
N GLY A 208 4.35 20.50 -11.63
CA GLY A 208 3.85 20.77 -10.27
C GLY A 208 2.39 20.35 -10.14
N SER A 209 1.89 20.27 -8.91
CA SER A 209 0.48 20.02 -8.66
C SER A 209 -0.41 21.15 -9.20
N SER A 210 -1.54 20.79 -9.81
CA SER A 210 -2.58 21.75 -10.17
C SER A 210 -3.50 22.10 -8.99
N LEU A 211 -3.34 21.41 -7.84
CA LEU A 211 -4.21 21.51 -6.67
C LEU A 211 -5.68 21.29 -7.02
N ARG A 212 -5.96 20.30 -7.88
CA ARG A 212 -7.30 19.98 -8.36
C ARG A 212 -8.24 19.74 -7.18
N GLU A 213 -9.29 20.55 -7.09
CA GLU A 213 -10.29 20.43 -6.03
C GLU A 213 -11.37 19.44 -6.45
N VAL A 214 -11.57 18.43 -5.62
CA VAL A 214 -12.68 17.47 -5.74
C VAL A 214 -13.55 17.62 -4.51
N GLU A 215 -14.86 17.79 -4.70
CA GLU A 215 -15.81 17.92 -3.61
C GLU A 215 -16.13 16.54 -3.04
N ILE A 216 -15.63 16.26 -1.84
CA ILE A 216 -15.85 14.98 -1.15
C ILE A 216 -16.87 15.20 -0.03
N ASP A 217 -18.05 14.60 -0.17
CA ASP A 217 -19.06 14.59 0.88
C ASP A 217 -18.73 13.50 1.92
N TYR A 218 -17.87 13.85 2.89
CA TYR A 218 -17.49 12.98 4.00
C TYR A 218 -18.67 12.55 4.89
N ALA A 219 -19.77 13.32 4.88
CA ALA A 219 -20.99 12.98 5.60
C ALA A 219 -22.00 12.21 4.73
N GLY A 220 -21.70 12.10 3.44
CA GLY A 220 -22.53 11.50 2.42
C GLY A 220 -22.64 9.99 2.56
N PRO A 221 -23.71 9.41 1.98
CA PRO A 221 -23.94 7.98 2.04
C PRO A 221 -22.85 7.18 1.31
N ASP A 222 -22.28 7.70 0.22
CA ASP A 222 -21.30 6.96 -0.58
C ASP A 222 -19.96 6.81 0.15
N TYR A 223 -19.41 7.91 0.69
CA TYR A 223 -18.20 7.88 1.52
C TYR A 223 -18.39 7.00 2.76
N SER A 224 -19.49 7.20 3.51
CA SER A 224 -19.73 6.43 4.74
C SER A 224 -19.91 4.93 4.50
N GLN A 225 -20.47 4.55 3.35
CA GLN A 225 -20.62 3.15 2.97
C GLN A 225 -19.27 2.54 2.55
N ALA A 226 -18.50 3.25 1.71
CA ALA A 226 -17.20 2.79 1.24
C ALA A 226 -16.19 2.59 2.38
N GLU A 227 -16.16 3.51 3.34
CA GLU A 227 -15.32 3.39 4.53
C GLU A 227 -15.86 2.31 5.49
N GLY A 228 -17.18 2.20 5.60
CA GLY A 228 -17.83 1.27 6.52
C GLY A 228 -17.69 -0.22 6.16
N VAL A 229 -17.37 -0.54 4.91
CA VAL A 229 -17.15 -1.93 4.48
C VAL A 229 -15.74 -2.44 4.77
N LEU A 230 -14.78 -1.56 5.09
CA LEU A 230 -13.39 -1.93 5.34
C LEU A 230 -13.08 -2.08 6.83
N THR A 231 -12.43 -3.20 7.16
CA THR A 231 -11.75 -3.40 8.44
C THR A 231 -10.25 -3.26 8.24
N TRP A 232 -9.65 -2.50 9.15
CA TRP A 232 -8.23 -2.35 9.30
C TRP A 232 -7.73 -3.35 10.32
N TYR A 233 -6.74 -4.16 9.92
CA TYR A 233 -6.12 -5.13 10.78
C TYR A 233 -4.59 -5.05 10.69
N ASN A 234 -3.94 -5.03 11.84
CA ASN A 234 -2.50 -5.05 11.99
C ASN A 234 -2.13 -5.98 13.14
N ARG A 235 -1.26 -6.95 12.91
CA ARG A 235 -0.74 -7.85 13.95
C ARG A 235 0.77 -8.00 13.84
N ARG A 236 1.44 -8.01 14.99
CA ARG A 236 2.87 -8.33 15.11
C ARG A 236 3.02 -9.48 16.09
N LEU A 237 3.68 -10.54 15.64
CA LEU A 237 3.87 -11.76 16.42
C LEU A 237 5.24 -12.39 16.19
N TYR A 238 5.60 -13.35 17.02
CA TYR A 238 6.79 -14.18 16.89
C TYR A 238 6.38 -15.65 16.97
N LEU A 239 6.79 -16.43 15.98
CA LEU A 239 6.62 -17.87 15.91
C LEU A 239 7.95 -18.54 16.23
N LYS A 240 7.91 -19.66 16.96
CA LYS A 240 9.08 -20.48 17.25
C LYS A 240 8.69 -21.95 17.35
N THR A 241 9.50 -22.85 16.80
CA THR A 241 9.29 -24.30 16.96
C THR A 241 9.52 -24.74 18.41
N GLN A 242 8.62 -25.55 18.96
CA GLN A 242 8.67 -26.00 20.36
C GLN A 242 9.91 -26.85 20.67
N ASP A 243 10.33 -27.67 19.71
CA ASP A 243 11.50 -28.56 19.83
C ASP A 243 12.80 -27.94 19.33
N GLY A 244 12.74 -26.73 18.76
CA GLY A 244 13.87 -26.02 18.17
C GLY A 244 14.32 -26.55 16.80
N SER A 245 13.52 -27.41 16.16
CA SER A 245 13.75 -27.85 14.78
C SER A 245 13.65 -26.69 13.79
N ALA A 246 14.38 -26.78 12.68
CA ALA A 246 14.21 -25.87 11.55
C ALA A 246 13.10 -26.42 10.65
N VAL A 247 12.16 -25.55 10.25
CA VAL A 247 11.01 -25.87 9.40
C VAL A 247 10.89 -24.88 8.26
N ASP A 248 10.16 -25.27 7.22
CA ASP A 248 9.85 -24.42 6.08
C ASP A 248 8.80 -23.38 6.47
N PHE A 249 9.27 -22.20 6.86
CA PHE A 249 8.40 -21.08 7.19
C PHE A 249 7.76 -20.42 5.96
N ASN A 250 8.18 -20.73 4.72
CA ASN A 250 7.46 -20.28 3.54
C ASN A 250 6.10 -20.99 3.45
N ALA A 251 6.08 -22.32 3.63
CA ALA A 251 4.85 -23.11 3.67
C ALA A 251 3.91 -22.65 4.81
N ILE A 252 4.47 -22.40 6.00
CA ILE A 252 3.70 -21.91 7.16
C ILE A 252 3.07 -20.53 6.86
N VAL A 253 3.80 -19.63 6.20
CA VAL A 253 3.25 -18.33 5.80
C VAL A 253 2.14 -18.48 4.76
N ASP A 254 2.29 -19.41 3.81
CA ASP A 254 1.24 -19.73 2.83
C ASP A 254 -0.02 -20.25 3.51
N GLU A 255 0.12 -21.23 4.41
CA GLU A 255 -1.00 -21.77 5.18
C GLU A 255 -1.71 -20.70 6.03
N LEU A 256 -0.97 -19.75 6.63
CA LEU A 256 -1.58 -18.63 7.33
C LEU A 256 -2.42 -17.74 6.40
N VAL A 257 -1.90 -17.43 5.21
CA VAL A 257 -2.62 -16.63 4.21
C VAL A 257 -3.87 -17.38 3.72
N GLU A 258 -3.75 -18.68 3.43
CA GLU A 258 -4.86 -19.51 2.97
C GLU A 258 -5.92 -19.71 4.06
N GLY A 259 -5.54 -19.92 5.32
CA GLY A 259 -6.48 -20.01 6.44
C GLY A 259 -7.32 -18.72 6.58
N ILE A 260 -6.67 -17.56 6.48
CA ILE A 260 -7.37 -16.27 6.47
C ILE A 260 -8.28 -16.13 5.24
N ARG A 261 -7.79 -16.52 4.06
CA ARG A 261 -8.57 -16.49 2.80
C ARG A 261 -9.83 -17.34 2.93
N MET A 262 -9.71 -18.59 3.39
CA MET A 262 -10.85 -19.49 3.57
C MET A 262 -11.87 -18.93 4.56
N GLY A 263 -11.41 -18.44 5.71
CA GLY A 263 -12.29 -17.80 6.69
C GLY A 263 -13.04 -16.58 6.13
N LEU A 264 -12.40 -15.79 5.26
CA LEU A 264 -13.05 -14.69 4.54
C LEU A 264 -14.10 -15.21 3.55
N ILE A 265 -13.78 -16.19 2.71
CA ILE A 265 -14.70 -16.78 1.73
C ILE A 265 -15.96 -17.31 2.43
N GLU A 266 -15.81 -18.06 3.52
CA GLU A 266 -16.95 -18.60 4.29
C GLU A 266 -17.90 -17.51 4.80
N ARG A 267 -17.36 -16.32 5.11
CA ARG A 267 -18.12 -15.16 5.57
C ARG A 267 -18.52 -14.21 4.45
N LYS A 268 -18.30 -14.58 3.19
CA LYS A 268 -18.53 -13.72 2.01
C LYS A 268 -17.77 -12.39 2.10
N GLY A 269 -16.60 -12.43 2.73
CA GLY A 269 -15.66 -11.33 2.79
C GLY A 269 -14.57 -11.46 1.74
N ASN A 270 -13.72 -10.44 1.68
CA ASN A 270 -12.59 -10.37 0.75
C ASN A 270 -11.39 -9.70 1.45
N ALA A 271 -10.20 -9.89 0.90
CA ALA A 271 -8.97 -9.21 1.28
C ALA A 271 -8.47 -8.34 0.11
N PRO A 272 -9.04 -7.15 -0.13
CA PRO A 272 -8.47 -6.21 -1.11
C PRO A 272 -7.00 -5.89 -0.85
N HIS A 273 -6.52 -6.08 0.37
CA HIS A 273 -5.09 -6.11 0.64
C HIS A 273 -4.83 -6.94 1.89
N LEU A 274 -3.97 -7.94 1.78
CA LEU A 274 -3.39 -8.65 2.90
C LEU A 274 -1.92 -8.88 2.58
N LYS A 275 -1.05 -8.56 3.53
CA LYS A 275 0.39 -8.76 3.43
C LYS A 275 0.90 -9.45 4.68
N VAL A 276 1.69 -10.49 4.47
CA VAL A 276 2.43 -11.20 5.52
C VAL A 276 3.91 -11.04 5.25
N TYR A 277 4.62 -10.57 6.27
CA TYR A 277 6.07 -10.46 6.25
C TYR A 277 6.65 -11.31 7.37
N GLY A 278 7.45 -12.30 7.01
CA GLY A 278 8.18 -13.15 7.93
C GLY A 278 9.67 -12.84 7.87
N LEU A 279 10.30 -12.53 9.00
CA LEU A 279 11.73 -12.22 9.07
C LEU A 279 12.49 -13.20 9.97
N ASN A 280 13.60 -13.71 9.44
CA ASN A 280 14.59 -14.49 10.16
C ASN A 280 15.99 -13.88 9.95
N GLY A 281 16.45 -13.08 10.92
CA GLY A 281 17.72 -12.36 10.79
C GLY A 281 17.68 -11.34 9.63
N GLU A 282 18.48 -11.59 8.58
CA GLU A 282 18.50 -10.78 7.36
C GLU A 282 17.63 -11.38 6.23
N ASP A 283 17.20 -12.65 6.37
CA ASP A 283 16.36 -13.34 5.39
C ASP A 283 14.87 -13.09 5.66
N PHE A 284 14.05 -13.10 4.60
CA PHE A 284 12.62 -12.83 4.73
C PHE A 284 11.74 -13.46 3.65
N VAL A 285 10.50 -13.72 4.04
CA VAL A 285 9.39 -14.06 3.14
C VAL A 285 8.37 -12.93 3.13
N LYS A 286 7.83 -12.64 1.94
CA LYS A 286 6.79 -11.64 1.73
C LYS A 286 5.69 -12.20 0.84
N GLY A 287 4.55 -12.53 1.46
CA GLY A 287 3.34 -12.94 0.77
C GLY A 287 2.33 -11.79 0.69
N SER A 288 1.68 -11.64 -0.46
CA SER A 288 0.63 -10.65 -0.68
C SER A 288 -0.61 -11.27 -1.32
N LEU A 289 -1.77 -10.99 -0.76
CA LEU A 289 -3.07 -11.36 -1.31
C LEU A 289 -3.85 -10.09 -1.65
N ILE A 290 -4.33 -10.00 -2.89
CA ILE A 290 -5.10 -8.86 -3.41
C ILE A 290 -6.57 -9.22 -3.71
N GLY A 291 -7.03 -10.30 -3.14
CA GLY A 291 -8.42 -10.69 -3.13
C GLY A 291 -8.54 -12.19 -3.05
N VAL A 292 -9.67 -12.68 -2.56
CA VAL A 292 -9.83 -14.11 -2.28
C VAL A 292 -9.81 -15.00 -3.53
N ASP A 293 -10.00 -14.41 -4.72
CA ASP A 293 -10.01 -15.12 -6.00
C ASP A 293 -8.65 -15.14 -6.72
N TYR A 294 -7.64 -14.51 -6.15
CA TYR A 294 -6.32 -14.38 -6.77
C TYR A 294 -5.29 -15.25 -6.05
N ASP A 295 -4.30 -15.68 -6.82
CA ASP A 295 -3.14 -16.35 -6.28
C ASP A 295 -2.39 -15.45 -5.30
N THR A 296 -1.81 -16.06 -4.27
CA THR A 296 -0.91 -15.35 -3.36
C THR A 296 0.39 -15.05 -4.10
N GLU A 297 0.82 -13.79 -4.11
CA GLU A 297 2.07 -13.38 -4.73
C GLU A 297 3.20 -13.33 -3.69
N TYR A 298 4.27 -14.09 -3.96
CA TYR A 298 5.49 -14.08 -3.17
C TYR A 298 6.57 -13.27 -3.89
N GLU A 299 6.91 -12.11 -3.33
CA GLU A 299 7.99 -11.29 -3.88
C GLU A 299 9.38 -11.82 -3.49
N ARG A 300 9.47 -12.45 -2.31
CA ARG A 300 10.65 -13.14 -1.80
C ARG A 300 10.21 -14.27 -0.88
N GLU A 301 11.01 -15.31 -0.86
CA GLU A 301 10.91 -16.47 0.02
C GLU A 301 12.19 -16.59 0.86
N LEU A 302 12.07 -17.18 2.04
CA LEU A 302 13.23 -17.56 2.86
C LEU A 302 14.07 -18.58 2.09
N GLU A 303 15.38 -18.38 2.08
CA GLU A 303 16.34 -19.29 1.44
C GLU A 303 16.55 -20.58 2.25
N HIS A 304 16.31 -20.52 3.56
CA HIS A 304 16.60 -21.61 4.48
C HIS A 304 15.48 -21.84 5.49
N ASP A 305 15.25 -23.11 5.82
CA ASP A 305 14.46 -23.50 6.97
C ASP A 305 15.00 -22.84 8.24
N CYS A 306 14.10 -22.40 9.11
CA CYS A 306 14.48 -21.77 10.37
C CYS A 306 13.59 -22.24 11.52
N ALA A 307 14.05 -22.01 12.76
CA ALA A 307 13.34 -22.43 13.96
C ALA A 307 12.42 -21.34 14.53
N ASN A 308 12.42 -20.14 13.94
CA ASN A 308 11.64 -19.01 14.41
C ASN A 308 11.46 -17.93 13.35
N LEU A 309 10.38 -17.16 13.47
CA LEU A 309 10.01 -16.14 12.51
C LEU A 309 9.33 -14.97 13.22
N ARG A 310 9.80 -13.74 12.97
CA ARG A 310 9.07 -12.53 13.33
C ARG A 310 8.06 -12.23 12.22
N VAL A 311 6.78 -12.18 12.55
CA VAL A 311 5.72 -12.01 11.56
C VAL A 311 4.99 -10.67 11.77
N ILE A 312 4.78 -9.96 10.67
CA ILE A 312 3.84 -8.85 10.57
C ILE A 312 2.73 -9.24 9.60
N LEU A 313 1.49 -9.10 10.04
CA LEU A 313 0.31 -9.25 9.22
C LEU A 313 -0.40 -7.88 9.15
N ASN A 314 -0.58 -7.36 7.94
CA ASN A 314 -1.35 -6.15 7.68
C ASN A 314 -2.46 -6.52 6.69
N ALA A 315 -3.69 -6.16 7.01
CA ALA A 315 -4.81 -6.43 6.12
C ALA A 315 -5.84 -5.29 6.12
N ARG A 316 -6.41 -5.09 4.95
CA ARG A 316 -7.64 -4.33 4.69
C ARG A 316 -8.62 -5.30 4.07
N VAL A 317 -9.66 -5.61 4.84
CA VAL A 317 -10.59 -6.69 4.51
C VAL A 317 -12.02 -6.20 4.51
N THR A 318 -12.84 -6.82 3.68
CA THR A 318 -14.27 -6.56 3.61
C THR A 318 -14.99 -7.56 4.50
N CYS A 319 -14.79 -7.41 5.80
CA CYS A 319 -15.33 -8.27 6.84
C CYS A 319 -15.41 -7.45 8.12
N PRO A 320 -16.49 -7.50 8.93
CA PRO A 320 -16.55 -6.72 10.17
C PRO A 320 -15.40 -7.10 11.13
N ALA A 321 -14.92 -6.12 11.90
CA ALA A 321 -13.69 -6.23 12.68
C ALA A 321 -13.66 -7.44 13.65
N ARG A 322 -14.73 -7.65 14.42
CA ARG A 322 -14.82 -8.78 15.36
C ARG A 322 -14.77 -10.14 14.66
N PRO A 323 -15.61 -10.41 13.64
CA PRO A 323 -15.48 -11.61 12.81
C PRO A 323 -14.09 -11.82 12.21
N PHE A 324 -13.47 -10.76 11.66
CA PHE A 324 -12.15 -10.89 11.07
C PHE A 324 -11.05 -11.19 12.08
N SER A 325 -11.10 -10.57 13.27
CA SER A 325 -10.17 -10.89 14.34
C SER A 325 -10.19 -12.38 14.67
N ARG A 326 -11.39 -12.99 14.69
CA ARG A 326 -11.53 -14.43 14.93
C ARG A 326 -10.94 -15.26 13.79
N ILE A 327 -11.21 -14.90 12.53
CA ILE A 327 -10.58 -15.59 11.37
C ILE A 327 -9.05 -15.63 11.52
N ALA A 328 -8.45 -14.50 11.87
CA ALA A 328 -7.00 -14.42 12.01
C ALA A 328 -6.46 -15.08 13.29
N ASP A 329 -7.27 -15.22 14.34
CA ASP A 329 -6.94 -16.00 15.54
C ASP A 329 -7.03 -17.51 15.23
N ASP A 330 -8.15 -17.96 14.67
CA ASP A 330 -8.42 -19.36 14.32
C ASP A 330 -7.34 -19.89 13.35
N ALA A 331 -7.01 -19.15 12.28
CA ALA A 331 -5.96 -19.53 11.33
C ALA A 331 -4.56 -19.61 11.95
N LEU A 332 -4.28 -18.78 12.97
CA LEU A 332 -3.00 -18.79 13.67
C LEU A 332 -2.91 -19.94 14.67
N ASP A 333 -4.01 -20.21 15.39
CA ASP A 333 -4.10 -21.30 16.37
C ASP A 333 -4.00 -22.66 15.68
N GLU A 334 -4.72 -22.87 14.57
CA GLU A 334 -4.65 -24.10 13.76
C GLU A 334 -3.21 -24.37 13.27
N LEU A 335 -2.56 -23.33 12.75
CA LEU A 335 -1.18 -23.38 12.27
C LEU A 335 -0.18 -23.68 13.41
N CYS A 336 -0.41 -23.15 14.61
CA CYS A 336 0.45 -23.44 15.76
C CYS A 336 0.28 -24.89 16.25
N GLU A 337 -0.94 -25.42 16.23
CA GLU A 337 -1.23 -26.80 16.59
C GLU A 337 -0.65 -27.79 15.57
N GLU A 338 -0.79 -27.53 14.28
CA GLU A 338 -0.33 -28.42 13.21
C GLU A 338 1.20 -28.52 13.16
N HIS A 339 1.90 -27.39 13.31
CA HIS A 339 3.36 -27.31 13.16
C HIS A 339 4.13 -27.33 14.48
N GLY A 340 3.45 -27.46 15.63
CA GLY A 340 4.09 -27.46 16.95
C GLY A 340 4.83 -26.16 17.24
N LEU A 341 4.17 -25.02 17.03
CA LEU A 341 4.76 -23.68 17.20
C LEU A 341 4.29 -23.04 18.50
N ASP A 342 5.22 -22.36 19.18
CA ASP A 342 4.91 -21.37 20.19
C ASP A 342 4.71 -20.01 19.50
N CYS A 343 3.56 -19.37 19.77
CA CYS A 343 3.24 -18.06 19.25
C CYS A 343 3.18 -17.00 20.37
N GLN A 344 3.87 -15.88 20.14
CA GLN A 344 3.80 -14.70 20.98
C GLN A 344 3.29 -13.50 20.18
N VAL A 345 2.07 -13.06 20.47
CA VAL A 345 1.51 -11.83 19.88
C VAL A 345 1.92 -10.62 20.72
N PHE A 346 2.59 -9.65 20.09
CA PHE A 346 3.02 -8.40 20.75
C PHE A 346 2.03 -7.27 20.56
N PHE A 347 1.33 -7.26 19.44
CA PHE A 347 0.45 -6.18 19.03
C PHE A 347 -0.66 -6.72 18.14
N THR A 348 -1.89 -6.29 18.39
CA THR A 348 -3.01 -6.44 17.46
C THR A 348 -3.83 -5.16 17.50
N GLU A 349 -4.15 -4.64 16.33
CA GLU A 349 -5.13 -3.59 16.12
C GLU A 349 -6.11 -4.09 15.07
N CYS A 350 -7.40 -4.10 15.38
CA CYS A 350 -8.47 -4.53 14.48
C CYS A 350 -9.69 -3.62 14.69
N PHE A 351 -10.09 -2.86 13.67
CA PHE A 351 -11.20 -1.91 13.75
C PHE A 351 -11.82 -1.66 12.37
N GLY A 352 -13.13 -1.40 12.33
CA GLY A 352 -13.79 -0.79 11.18
C GLY A 352 -13.72 0.73 11.28
N MET A 353 -13.76 1.44 10.15
CA MET A 353 -13.79 2.92 10.16
C MET A 353 -15.07 3.50 10.79
N THR A 354 -16.12 2.67 10.90
CA THR A 354 -17.39 3.02 11.54
C THR A 354 -17.45 2.67 13.03
N ASP A 355 -16.44 1.99 13.58
CA ASP A 355 -16.36 1.70 15.01
C ASP A 355 -16.10 3.03 15.78
N GLU A 356 -16.86 3.27 16.85
CA GLU A 356 -16.96 4.57 17.54
C GLU A 356 -15.59 5.18 17.92
N GLY A 357 -15.36 6.46 17.55
CA GLY A 357 -14.29 7.30 18.11
C GLY A 357 -13.14 7.72 17.18
N ARG A 358 -13.19 7.42 15.87
CA ARG A 358 -12.14 7.81 14.89
C ARG A 358 -12.63 8.66 13.70
N ARG A 359 -13.81 9.28 13.80
CA ARG A 359 -14.29 10.30 12.83
C ARG A 359 -13.78 11.69 13.17
#